data_AF-A0A8K0XEZ8-F1
#
_entry.id   AF-A0A8K0XEZ8-F1
#
_cell.length_a   1.000
_cell.length_b   1.000
_cell.length_c   1.000
_cell.angle_alpha   90.00
_cell.angle_beta   90.00
_cell.angle_gamma   90.00
#
_symmetry.space_group_name_H-M   'P 1'
#
loop_
_entity.id
_entity.type
_entity.pdbx_description
1 polymer ?
#
loop_
_entity_poly.entity_id
_entity_poly.type
_entity_poly.pdbx_seq_one_letter_code
_entity_poly.pdbx_strand_id
1 'polypeptide(L)' 'RFSIIPAITLNGIIAYDIVEGPVDGKCFLRFLEEHMPFTNSYPGPHSILIIDNCYIH' A
#
# COMPACT_ATOMS: atom_id res chain seq x y z
N ARG A 1 3.36 6.42 19.07
CA ARG A 1 2.59 5.30 18.48
C ARG A 1 2.96 5.26 17.01
N PHE A 2 3.30 4.09 16.48
CA PHE A 2 3.63 3.94 15.06
C PHE A 2 2.52 3.17 14.35
N SER A 3 2.34 3.46 13.07
CA SER A 3 1.46 2.76 12.15
C SER A 3 2.31 2.13 11.03
N ILE A 4 1.85 1.02 10.47
CA ILE A 4 2.49 0.37 9.33
C ILE A 4 1.49 0.26 8.18
N ILE A 5 1.94 0.56 6.97
CA ILE A 5 1.18 0.41 5.73
C ILE A 5 1.86 -0.68 4.89
N PRO A 6 1.38 -1.94 4.94
CA PRO A 6 1.98 -3.01 4.15
C PRO A 6 1.23 -3.24 2.83
N ALA A 7 1.96 -3.49 1.75
CA ALA A 7 1.44 -4.16 0.56
C ALA A 7 1.72 -5.65 0.64
N ILE A 8 0.67 -6.47 0.56
CA ILE A 8 0.73 -7.91 0.81
C ILE A 8 0.24 -8.67 -0.43
N THR A 9 0.97 -9.73 -0.78
CA THR A 9 0.62 -10.67 -1.84
C THR A 9 0.42 -12.07 -1.24
N LEU A 10 0.02 -13.03 -2.08
CA LEU A 10 -0.01 -14.44 -1.66
C LEU A 10 1.36 -15.00 -1.24
N ASN A 11 2.46 -14.35 -1.65
CA ASN A 11 3.83 -14.76 -1.34
C ASN A 11 4.45 -13.95 -0.18
N GLY A 12 3.69 -13.09 0.48
CA GLY A 12 4.15 -12.26 1.60
C GLY A 12 4.15 -10.75 1.32
N ILE A 13 4.81 -10.01 2.21
CA ILE A 13 4.91 -8.54 2.18
C ILE A 13 5.92 -8.13 1.10
N ILE A 14 5.50 -7.25 0.20
CA ILE A 14 6.31 -6.78 -0.94
C ILE A 14 6.77 -5.33 -0.80
N ALA A 15 6.10 -4.54 0.03
CA ALA A 15 6.48 -3.18 0.39
C ALA A 15 5.85 -2.79 1.72
N TYR A 16 6.47 -1.87 2.44
CA TYR A 16 5.93 -1.29 3.66
C TYR A 16 6.44 0.13 3.90
N ASP A 17 5.66 0.94 4.59
CA ASP A 17 6.10 2.20 5.21
C ASP A 17 5.72 2.22 6.69
N ILE A 18 6.58 2.79 7.54
CA ILE A 18 6.35 2.95 8.98
C ILE A 18 6.19 4.44 9.27
N VAL A 19 4.99 4.82 9.69
CA VAL A 19 4.63 6.22 9.94
C VAL A 19 4.50 6.46 11.43
N GLU A 20 5.09 7.53 11.93
CA GLU A 20 4.85 7.99 13.30
C GLU A 20 3.47 8.64 13.39
N GLY A 21 2.61 8.11 14.26
CA GLY A 21 1.22 8.58 14.42
C GLY A 21 0.21 7.87 13.51
N PRO A 22 -1.01 8.43 13.35
CA PRO A 22 -2.03 7.91 12.45
C PRO A 22 -1.67 8.16 10.98
N VAL A 23 -2.17 7.29 10.09
CA VAL A 23 -2.03 7.45 8.63
C VAL A 23 -3.13 8.38 8.13
N ASP A 24 -2.76 9.36 7.30
CA ASP A 24 -3.69 10.19 6.55
C ASP A 24 -3.59 9.91 5.04
N GLY A 25 -4.44 10.57 4.25
CA GLY A 25 -4.45 10.37 2.79
C GLY A 25 -3.13 10.78 2.11
N LYS A 26 -2.36 11.71 2.67
CA LYS A 26 -1.06 12.10 2.10
C LYS A 26 -0.01 11.01 2.34
N CYS A 27 0.01 10.45 3.54
CA CYS A 27 0.84 9.28 3.86
C CYS A 27 0.49 8.10 2.95
N PHE A 28 -0.81 7.86 2.72
CA PHE A 28 -1.26 6.78 1.84
C PHE A 28 -0.86 6.98 0.37
N LEU A 29 -1.06 8.18 -0.18
CA LEU A 29 -0.63 8.51 -1.54
C LEU A 29 0.89 8.38 -1.72
N ARG A 30 1.68 8.89 -0.77
CA ARG A 30 3.14 8.72 -0.79
C ARG A 30 3.55 7.25 -0.78
N PHE A 31 2.86 6.42 0.00
CA PHE A 31 3.10 4.98 -0.01
C PHE A 31 2.84 4.38 -1.41
N LEU A 32 1.74 4.75 -2.07
CA LEU A 32 1.42 4.29 -3.42
C LEU A 32 2.45 4.72 -4.47
N GLU A 33 2.91 5.98 -4.40
CA GLU A 33 3.82 6.55 -5.39
C GLU A 33 5.28 6.11 -5.21
N GLU A 34 5.76 6.05 -3.97
CA GLU A 34 7.19 5.86 -3.69
C GLU A 34 7.54 4.44 -3.27
N HIS A 35 6.59 3.71 -2.65
CA HIS A 35 6.89 2.43 -2.00
C HIS A 35 6.23 1.24 -2.70
N MET A 36 5.13 1.44 -3.43
CA MET A 36 4.36 0.35 -4.03
C MET A 36 4.96 -0.04 -5.39
N PRO A 37 5.77 -1.13 -5.49
CA PRO A 37 6.60 -1.36 -6.66
C PRO A 37 5.83 -2.04 -7.80
N PHE A 38 4.57 -2.43 -7.57
CA PHE A 38 3.91 -3.44 -8.38
C PHE A 38 2.43 -3.11 -8.64
N THR A 39 2.15 -2.50 -9.79
CA THR A 39 0.85 -2.56 -10.47
C THR A 39 1.08 -2.86 -11.95
N ASN A 40 1.39 -4.12 -12.26
CA ASN A 40 1.53 -4.50 -13.67
C ASN A 40 0.20 -4.32 -14.41
N SER A 41 0.25 -4.18 -15.73
CA SER A 41 -0.98 -4.16 -16.54
C SER A 41 -1.73 -5.49 -16.39
N TYR A 42 -3.05 -5.42 -16.20
CA TYR A 42 -3.89 -6.61 -16.14
C TYR A 42 -3.87 -7.38 -17.48
N PRO A 43 -3.77 -8.73 -17.47
CA PRO A 43 -3.87 -9.68 -16.34
C PRO A 43 -2.51 -10.14 -15.76
N GLY A 44 -1.47 -9.30 -15.82
CA GLY A 44 -0.15 -9.62 -15.29
C GLY A 44 -0.11 -9.87 -13.77
N PRO A 45 0.98 -10.43 -13.23
CA PRO A 45 1.13 -10.63 -11.78
C PRO A 45 0.99 -9.31 -11.01
N HIS A 46 0.32 -9.33 -9.85
CA HIS A 46 0.09 -8.13 -9.01
C HIS A 46 -0.56 -6.95 -9.77
N SER A 47 -1.45 -7.24 -10.73
CA SER A 47 -2.15 -6.21 -11.53
C SER A 47 -3.45 -5.70 -10.91
N ILE A 48 -3.89 -6.28 -9.79
CA ILE A 48 -5.11 -5.92 -9.08
C ILE A 48 -4.74 -5.51 -7.66
N LEU A 49 -5.16 -4.31 -7.29
CA LEU A 49 -5.04 -3.77 -5.95
C LEU A 49 -6.36 -3.99 -5.18
N ILE A 50 -6.26 -4.56 -3.99
CA ILE A 50 -7.41 -4.80 -3.10
C ILE A 50 -7.17 -4.00 -1.81
N ILE A 51 -8.08 -3.10 -1.50
CA ILE A 51 -8.02 -2.21 -0.34
C ILE A 51 -9.43 -2.16 0.31
N ASP A 52 -9.51 -1.97 1.62
CA ASP A 52 -10.78 -1.73 2.32
C ASP A 52 -11.32 -0.32 2.04
N ASN A 53 -12.61 -0.09 2.31
CA ASN A 53 -13.26 1.18 2.05
C ASN A 53 -13.09 2.16 3.23
N CYS A 54 -11.88 2.65 3.44
CA CYS A 54 -11.57 3.69 4.43
C CYS A 54 -11.59 5.08 3.78
N TYR A 55 -11.94 6.12 4.54
CA TYR A 55 -12.03 7.50 4.03
C TYR A 55 -10.71 8.07 3.46
N ILE A 56 -9.57 7.53 3.88
CA ILE A 56 -8.24 7.99 3.45
C ILE A 56 -7.71 7.27 2.19
N HIS A 57 -8.42 6.24 1.71
CA HIS A 57 -8.07 5.48 0.51
C HIS A 57 -8.65 6.16 -0.72
#